data_AF-A0A099J1P7-F1
#
_entry.id   AF-A0A099J1P7-F1
#
_cell.length_a   1.000
_cell.length_b   1.000
_cell.length_c   1.000
_cell.angle_alpha   90.00
_cell.angle_beta   90.00
_cell.angle_gamma   90.00
#
_symmetry.space_group_name_H-M   'P 1'
#
loop_
_entity.id
_entity.type
_entity.pdbx_description
1 polymer ?
#
loop_
_entity_poly.entity_id
_entity_poly.type
_entity_poly.pdbx_seq_one_letter_code
_entity_poly.pdbx_strand_id
1 'polypeptide(L)'
;MTSKLRGATPAALVLARRPHPSSSEVASTLALAFLSSKFWHATALSEAGSAVLGARRRWLGPLVRETLTVYREAPHDAPRALTAFIAAADVFRAAVAHADASGVPIGLAHHRIPLTRARPVPGVVPPLGTLAELADFLELPIGDLDWFADTRQWNRHAPSGALQHYRYEWRARAGRTPRLLEIPGARLRSAQRTLLTGVIGLVPTHDAAHGFVPGRSAV
;
A
#
# COMPACT_ATOMS: atom_id res chain seq x y z
N MET A 1 2.01 9.27 40.57
CA MET A 1 0.81 8.99 39.74
C MET A 1 0.69 7.50 39.46
N THR A 2 0.42 6.70 40.50
CA THR A 2 0.44 5.23 40.45
C THR A 2 -0.81 4.69 41.13
N SER A 3 -1.97 4.77 40.46
CA SER A 3 -3.19 4.08 40.92
C SER A 3 -4.28 4.02 39.82
N LYS A 4 -4.03 3.33 38.70
CA LYS A 4 -5.10 3.12 37.69
C LYS A 4 -5.15 1.74 37.02
N LEU A 5 -4.45 0.71 37.53
CA LEU A 5 -4.43 -0.61 36.86
C LEU A 5 -4.88 -1.80 37.74
N ARG A 6 -5.56 -1.57 38.87
CA ARG A 6 -6.21 -2.69 39.59
C ARG A 6 -7.47 -3.09 38.82
N GLY A 7 -7.42 -4.22 38.11
CA GLY A 7 -8.56 -4.82 37.39
C GLY A 7 -8.43 -4.92 35.87
N ALA A 8 -7.30 -4.52 35.28
CA ALA A 8 -7.10 -4.67 33.83
C ALA A 8 -6.92 -6.14 33.45
N THR A 9 -7.72 -6.64 32.50
CA THR A 9 -7.54 -7.98 31.93
C THR A 9 -6.19 -8.08 31.21
N PRO A 10 -5.61 -9.30 31.07
CA PRO A 10 -4.38 -9.48 30.30
C PRO A 10 -4.45 -8.88 28.88
N ALA A 11 -5.60 -8.98 28.21
CA ALA A 11 -5.83 -8.36 26.91
C ALA A 11 -5.80 -6.81 26.95
N ALA A 12 -6.40 -6.20 27.98
CA ALA A 12 -6.35 -4.75 28.17
C ALA A 12 -4.92 -4.26 28.47
N LEU A 13 -4.13 -5.06 29.20
CA LEU A 13 -2.72 -4.77 29.45
C LEU A 13 -1.85 -4.88 28.19
N VAL A 14 -2.17 -5.82 27.28
CA VAL A 14 -1.50 -5.94 25.97
C VAL A 14 -1.84 -4.75 25.06
N LEU A 15 -3.12 -4.33 25.00
CA LEU A 15 -3.54 -3.15 24.23
C LEU A 15 -3.03 -1.83 24.83
N ALA A 16 -2.74 -1.78 26.13
CA ALA A 16 -2.15 -0.63 26.79
C ALA A 16 -0.64 -0.50 26.54
N ARG A 17 0.04 -1.56 26.07
CA ARG A 17 1.44 -1.47 25.65
C ARG A 17 1.50 -0.67 24.35
N ARG A 18 2.28 0.40 24.34
CA ARG A 18 2.71 1.00 23.09
C ARG A 18 3.77 0.05 22.50
N PRO A 19 3.50 -0.64 21.38
CA PRO A 19 4.52 -1.47 20.76
C PRO A 19 5.74 -0.60 20.46
N HIS A 20 6.91 -1.10 20.82
CA HIS A 20 8.17 -0.48 20.43
C HIS A 20 8.34 -0.80 18.93
N PRO A 21 8.24 0.19 18.04
CA PRO A 21 8.37 -0.07 16.62
C PRO A 21 9.79 -0.56 16.35
N SER A 22 9.91 -1.57 15.50
CA SER A 22 11.24 -2.04 15.09
C SER A 22 11.97 -0.95 14.30
N SER A 23 13.31 -0.98 14.28
CA SER A 23 14.10 -0.04 13.45
C SER A 23 13.69 -0.11 11.97
N SER A 24 13.37 -1.30 11.47
CA SER A 24 12.84 -1.51 10.12
C SER A 24 11.48 -0.83 9.90
N GLU A 25 10.61 -0.81 10.90
CA GLU A 25 9.30 -0.17 10.84
C GLU A 25 9.40 1.36 10.89
N VAL A 26 10.33 1.88 11.69
CA VAL A 26 10.63 3.32 11.71
C VAL A 26 11.19 3.76 10.36
N ALA A 27 12.14 3.01 9.79
CA ALA A 27 12.74 3.30 8.49
C ALA A 27 11.70 3.26 7.36
N SER A 28 10.84 2.23 7.34
CA SER A 28 9.79 2.11 6.32
C SER A 28 8.76 3.24 6.45
N THR A 29 8.36 3.59 7.67
CA THR A 29 7.41 4.69 7.92
C THR A 29 7.97 6.04 7.48
N LEU A 30 9.26 6.30 7.70
CA LEU A 30 9.94 7.50 7.21
C LEU A 30 10.01 7.54 5.68
N ALA A 31 10.36 6.42 5.04
CA ALA A 31 10.39 6.32 3.58
C ALA A 31 9.01 6.64 2.98
N LEU A 32 7.95 6.05 3.55
CA LEU A 32 6.57 6.31 3.12
C LEU A 32 6.15 7.76 3.39
N ALA A 33 6.60 8.38 4.49
CA ALA A 33 6.35 9.78 4.77
C ALA A 33 6.99 10.71 3.73
N PHE A 34 8.26 10.46 3.39
CA PHE A 34 8.97 11.23 2.37
C PHE A 34 8.30 11.09 1.01
N LEU A 35 7.92 9.88 0.60
CA LEU A 35 7.24 9.64 -0.68
C LEU A 35 5.81 10.19 -0.71
N SER A 36 5.21 10.44 0.45
CA SER A 36 3.90 11.10 0.58
C SER A 36 4.02 12.63 0.59
N SER A 37 5.24 13.18 0.66
CA SER A 37 5.46 14.62 0.61
C SER A 37 5.09 15.15 -0.77
N LYS A 38 4.38 16.28 -0.81
CA LYS A 38 4.06 16.98 -2.06
C LYS A 38 5.30 17.50 -2.79
N PHE A 39 6.35 17.84 -2.04
CA PHE A 39 7.58 18.42 -2.56
C PHE A 39 8.80 17.62 -2.13
N TRP A 40 9.80 17.51 -3.00
CA TRP A 40 11.03 16.76 -2.77
C TRP A 40 12.21 17.69 -2.43
N HIS A 41 12.13 18.37 -1.28
CA HIS A 41 13.20 19.23 -0.77
C HIS A 41 13.28 19.16 0.76
N ALA A 42 14.39 19.67 1.34
CA ALA A 42 14.76 19.43 2.73
C ALA A 42 13.66 19.79 3.75
N THR A 43 13.03 20.96 3.60
CA THR A 43 11.96 21.41 4.50
C THR A 43 10.75 20.47 4.49
N ALA A 44 10.24 20.13 3.31
CA ALA A 44 9.05 19.28 3.18
C ALA A 44 9.29 17.86 3.69
N LEU A 45 10.47 17.28 3.42
CA LEU A 45 10.84 15.96 3.92
C LEU A 45 11.00 15.95 5.45
N SER A 46 11.60 17.01 6.01
CA SER A 46 11.75 17.15 7.46
C SER A 46 10.39 17.31 8.17
N GLU A 47 9.46 18.04 7.56
CA GLU A 47 8.08 18.18 8.06
C GLU A 47 7.33 16.86 7.98
N ALA A 48 7.40 16.16 6.84
CA ALA A 48 6.79 14.85 6.66
C ALA A 48 7.31 13.82 7.68
N GLY A 49 8.64 13.76 7.86
CA GLY A 49 9.28 12.90 8.86
C GLY A 49 8.90 13.27 10.29
N SER A 50 8.89 14.55 10.64
CA SER A 50 8.49 15.00 11.97
C SER A 50 7.02 14.69 12.28
N ALA A 51 6.14 14.79 11.27
CA ALA A 51 4.74 14.44 11.40
C ALA A 51 4.56 12.96 11.75
N VAL A 52 5.21 12.03 11.04
CA VAL A 52 5.07 10.59 11.35
C VAL A 52 5.72 10.19 12.66
N LEU A 53 6.80 10.86 13.07
CA LEU A 53 7.45 10.65 14.36
C LEU A 53 6.74 11.35 15.54
N GLY A 54 5.78 12.24 15.25
CA GLY A 54 5.09 13.08 16.24
C GLY A 54 6.00 14.11 16.95
N ALA A 55 7.24 14.28 16.50
CA ALA A 55 8.21 15.18 17.10
C ALA A 55 9.34 15.51 16.12
N ARG A 56 9.92 16.72 16.25
CA ARG A 56 11.15 17.09 15.55
C ARG A 56 12.34 16.37 16.20
N ARG A 57 13.08 15.59 15.41
CA ARG A 57 14.29 14.90 15.86
C ARG A 57 15.54 15.55 15.27
N ARG A 58 16.58 15.76 16.09
CA ARG A 58 17.83 16.42 15.65
C ARG A 58 18.54 15.65 14.52
N TRP A 59 18.43 14.32 14.51
CA TRP A 59 19.02 13.45 13.49
C TRP A 59 18.22 13.43 12.17
N LEU A 60 16.97 13.92 12.14
CA LEU A 60 16.15 13.87 10.93
C LEU A 60 16.69 14.78 9.82
N GLY A 61 17.15 15.99 10.17
CA GLY A 61 17.71 16.93 9.18
C GLY A 61 18.92 16.38 8.43
N PRO A 62 19.95 15.84 9.13
CA PRO A 62 21.07 15.16 8.47
C PRO A 62 20.64 13.98 7.59
N LEU A 63 19.74 13.11 8.07
CA LEU A 63 19.20 12.00 7.27
C LEU A 63 18.50 12.48 5.98
N VAL A 64 17.73 13.56 6.07
CA VAL A 64 17.05 14.15 4.90
C VAL A 64 18.06 14.68 3.89
N ARG A 65 19.15 15.32 4.34
CA ARG A 65 20.22 15.80 3.45
C ARG A 65 20.95 14.65 2.74
N GLU A 66 21.26 13.57 3.45
CA GLU A 66 21.82 12.36 2.86
C GLU A 66 20.87 11.77 1.82
N THR A 67 19.58 11.69 2.15
CA THR A 67 18.53 11.18 1.23
C THR A 67 18.47 12.00 -0.05
N LEU A 68 18.46 13.33 0.03
CA LEU A 68 18.42 14.22 -1.14
C LEU A 68 19.71 14.21 -1.97
N THR A 69 20.83 13.85 -1.35
CA THR A 69 22.12 13.71 -2.04
C THR A 69 22.13 12.46 -2.94
N VAL A 70 21.54 11.38 -2.47
CA VAL A 70 21.44 10.10 -3.20
C VAL A 70 20.26 10.09 -4.17
N TYR A 71 19.09 10.55 -3.72
CA TYR A 71 17.85 10.61 -4.49
C TYR A 71 17.52 12.06 -4.85
N ARG A 72 18.04 12.52 -6.01
CA ARG A 72 17.72 13.85 -6.55
C ARG A 72 16.23 14.02 -6.85
N GLU A 73 15.59 12.93 -7.27
CA GLU A 73 14.14 12.81 -7.48
C GLU A 73 13.56 11.75 -6.55
N ALA A 74 12.27 11.88 -6.21
CA ALA A 74 11.57 10.96 -5.33
C ALA A 74 11.45 9.57 -5.97
N PRO A 75 11.98 8.49 -5.36
CA PRO A 75 11.91 7.13 -5.90
C PRO A 75 10.53 6.50 -5.64
N HIS A 76 9.48 7.03 -6.26
CA HIS A 76 8.08 6.60 -6.05
C HIS A 76 7.82 5.13 -6.39
N ASP A 77 8.63 4.55 -7.27
CA ASP A 77 8.56 3.16 -7.73
C ASP A 77 9.43 2.20 -6.89
N ALA A 78 10.25 2.72 -5.97
CA ALA A 78 11.19 1.94 -5.18
C ALA A 78 11.15 2.28 -3.66
N PRO A 79 9.97 2.24 -3.01
CA PRO A 79 9.85 2.56 -1.59
C PRO A 79 10.69 1.65 -0.68
N ARG A 80 10.88 0.39 -1.07
CA ARG A 80 11.73 -0.57 -0.35
C ARG A 80 13.22 -0.23 -0.46
N ALA A 81 13.66 0.30 -1.60
CA ALA A 81 15.04 0.76 -1.77
C ALA A 81 15.30 1.97 -0.88
N LEU A 82 14.38 2.95 -0.84
CA LEU A 82 14.47 4.08 0.08
C LEU A 82 14.44 3.64 1.55
N THR A 83 13.61 2.66 1.89
CA THR A 83 13.58 2.06 3.24
C THR A 83 14.94 1.45 3.60
N ALA A 84 15.52 0.66 2.69
CA ALA A 84 16.83 0.04 2.90
C ALA A 84 17.94 1.10 3.03
N PHE A 85 17.88 2.16 2.22
CA PHE A 85 18.80 3.30 2.32
C PHE A 85 18.70 3.99 3.68
N ILE A 86 17.49 4.32 4.15
CA ILE A 86 17.28 4.94 5.46
C ILE A 86 17.78 4.02 6.58
N ALA A 87 17.45 2.73 6.53
CA ALA A 87 17.92 1.74 7.51
C ALA A 87 19.46 1.62 7.52
N ALA A 88 20.11 1.85 6.37
CA ALA A 88 21.55 1.79 6.20
C ALA A 88 22.28 3.12 6.45
N ALA A 89 21.57 4.22 6.70
CA ALA A 89 22.19 5.52 6.97
C ALA A 89 22.82 5.55 8.37
N ASP A 90 24.07 6.02 8.49
CA ASP A 90 24.79 6.08 9.77
C ASP A 90 24.07 6.96 10.80
N VAL A 91 23.51 8.09 10.34
CA VAL A 91 22.72 9.00 11.19
C VAL A 91 21.51 8.29 11.79
N PHE A 92 20.83 7.45 11.00
CA PHE A 92 19.68 6.68 11.47
C PHE A 92 20.10 5.56 12.43
N ARG A 93 21.15 4.81 12.11
CA ARG A 93 21.69 3.77 13.00
C ARG A 93 22.12 4.34 14.35
N ALA A 94 22.79 5.49 14.35
CA ALA A 94 23.19 6.17 15.58
C ALA A 94 21.98 6.62 16.42
N ALA A 95 20.91 7.09 15.76
CA ALA A 95 19.67 7.44 16.43
C ALA A 95 18.97 6.23 17.08
N VAL A 96 18.93 5.09 16.38
CA VAL A 96 18.39 3.83 16.89
C VAL A 96 19.24 3.34 18.08
N ALA A 97 20.56 3.29 17.94
CA ALA A 97 21.46 2.87 19.01
C ALA A 97 21.33 3.75 20.27
N HIS A 98 21.13 5.06 20.10
CA HIS A 98 20.88 5.97 21.22
C HIS A 98 19.52 5.73 21.89
N ALA A 99 18.47 5.47 21.10
CA ALA A 99 17.14 5.12 21.62
C ALA A 99 17.18 3.81 22.42
N ASP A 100 17.90 2.81 21.92
CA ASP A 100 18.09 1.53 22.60
C ASP A 100 18.89 1.68 23.90
N ALA A 101 20.00 2.41 23.85
CA ALA A 101 20.84 2.68 25.03
C ALA A 101 20.13 3.49 26.13
N SER A 102 19.20 4.38 25.73
CA SER A 102 18.40 5.18 26.67
C SER A 102 17.12 4.49 27.13
N GLY A 103 16.74 3.35 26.53
CA GLY A 103 15.48 2.66 26.80
C GLY A 103 14.23 3.43 26.33
N VAL A 104 14.39 4.51 25.56
CA VAL A 104 13.30 5.33 25.06
C VAL A 104 13.15 5.10 23.56
N PRO A 105 12.11 4.35 23.10
CA PRO A 105 11.96 4.04 21.69
C PRO A 105 11.68 5.28 20.84
N ILE A 106 12.04 5.19 19.56
CA ILE A 106 11.58 6.16 18.56
C ILE A 106 10.09 5.90 18.29
N GLY A 107 9.23 6.71 18.90
CA GLY A 107 7.78 6.59 18.72
C GLY A 107 7.31 6.95 17.32
N LEU A 108 6.32 6.20 16.81
CA LEU A 108 5.56 6.52 15.61
C LEU A 108 4.19 7.07 16.03
N ALA A 109 3.85 8.27 15.56
CA ALA A 109 2.56 8.92 15.83
C ALA A 109 1.56 8.70 14.70
N HIS A 110 2.03 8.68 13.45
CA HIS A 110 1.18 8.54 12.27
C HIS A 110 1.84 7.63 11.22
N HIS A 111 1.04 6.81 10.55
CA HIS A 111 1.46 6.11 9.33
C HIS A 111 0.92 6.84 8.11
N ARG A 112 1.76 6.99 7.08
CA ARG A 112 1.37 7.54 5.78
C ARG A 112 1.36 6.41 4.76
N ILE A 113 0.34 6.41 3.91
CA ILE A 113 0.24 5.50 2.77
C ILE A 113 0.45 6.37 1.52
N PRO A 114 1.65 6.40 0.93
CA PRO A 114 1.87 7.10 -0.32
C PRO A 114 1.08 6.41 -1.43
N LEU A 115 0.64 7.20 -2.40
CA LEU A 115 0.20 6.64 -3.67
C LEU A 115 1.40 5.91 -4.30
N THR A 116 1.31 4.60 -4.40
CA THR A 116 2.35 3.79 -5.03
C THR A 116 2.24 3.96 -6.54
N ARG A 117 3.36 4.29 -7.19
CA ARG A 117 3.44 4.31 -8.66
C ARG A 117 4.09 3.02 -9.11
N ALA A 118 3.48 2.36 -10.09
CA ALA A 118 4.14 1.24 -10.75
C ALA A 118 5.40 1.75 -11.46
N ARG A 119 6.50 0.99 -11.37
CA ARG A 119 7.66 1.22 -12.22
C ARG A 119 7.22 1.06 -13.67
N PRO A 120 7.47 2.03 -14.57
CA PRO A 120 7.24 1.83 -15.99
C PRO A 120 8.04 0.61 -16.46
N VAL A 121 7.38 -0.30 -17.18
CA VAL A 121 8.05 -1.39 -17.88
C VAL A 121 7.85 -1.16 -19.37
N PRO A 122 8.73 -0.35 -20.01
CA PRO A 122 8.55 0.06 -21.41
C PRO A 122 8.40 -1.14 -22.34
N GLY A 123 7.42 -1.08 -23.24
CA GLY A 123 7.14 -2.14 -24.20
C GLY A 123 6.45 -3.38 -23.63
N VAL A 124 6.20 -3.44 -22.32
CA VAL A 124 5.52 -4.57 -21.68
C VAL A 124 4.16 -4.17 -21.13
N VAL A 125 4.05 -3.08 -20.37
CA VAL A 125 2.76 -2.62 -19.82
C VAL A 125 2.44 -1.23 -20.38
N PRO A 126 1.25 -1.00 -20.94
CA PRO A 126 0.87 0.33 -21.43
C PRO A 126 0.83 1.33 -20.27
N PRO A 127 1.31 2.56 -20.46
CA PRO A 127 1.27 3.59 -19.42
C PRO A 127 -0.19 4.04 -19.22
N LEU A 128 -0.83 3.58 -18.14
CA LEU A 128 -2.16 4.00 -17.71
C LEU A 128 -2.03 4.84 -16.44
N GLY A 129 -1.89 6.15 -16.59
CA GLY A 129 -1.71 7.12 -15.51
C GLY A 129 -2.97 7.90 -15.14
N THR A 130 -4.01 7.87 -15.99
CA THR A 130 -5.27 8.61 -15.77
C THR A 130 -6.51 7.76 -16.03
N LEU A 131 -7.65 8.22 -15.52
CA LEU A 131 -8.94 7.58 -15.81
C LEU A 131 -9.34 7.69 -17.28
N ALA A 132 -8.94 8.77 -17.97
CA ALA A 132 -9.20 8.93 -19.40
C ALA A 132 -8.42 7.90 -20.22
N GLU A 133 -7.12 7.73 -19.94
CA GLU A 133 -6.29 6.70 -20.59
C GLU A 133 -6.84 5.29 -20.32
N LEU A 134 -7.34 5.02 -19.11
CA LEU A 134 -7.98 3.74 -18.79
C LEU A 134 -9.30 3.54 -19.55
N ALA A 135 -10.11 4.59 -19.68
CA ALA A 135 -11.38 4.56 -20.41
C ALA A 135 -11.14 4.28 -21.89
N ASP A 136 -10.20 5.00 -22.49
CA ASP A 136 -9.78 4.83 -23.89
C ASP A 136 -9.23 3.42 -24.12
N PHE A 137 -8.37 2.93 -23.22
CA PHE A 137 -7.81 1.57 -23.31
C PHE A 137 -8.88 0.47 -23.22
N LEU A 138 -9.94 0.68 -22.42
CA LEU A 138 -11.04 -0.27 -22.27
C LEU A 138 -12.14 -0.08 -23.31
N GLU A 139 -12.04 0.93 -24.18
CA GLU A 139 -13.09 1.36 -25.12
C GLU A 139 -14.44 1.62 -24.41
N LEU A 140 -14.37 2.28 -23.25
CA LEU A 140 -15.52 2.60 -22.42
C LEU A 140 -15.68 4.11 -22.25
N PRO A 141 -16.92 4.63 -22.17
CA PRO A 141 -17.17 5.95 -21.64
C PRO A 141 -16.55 6.09 -20.23
N ILE A 142 -15.95 7.24 -19.92
CA ILE A 142 -15.33 7.46 -18.60
C ILE A 142 -16.32 7.28 -17.44
N GLY A 143 -17.60 7.64 -17.63
CA GLY A 143 -18.65 7.42 -16.63
C GLY A 143 -18.98 5.95 -16.37
N ASP A 144 -18.70 5.06 -17.34
CA ASP A 144 -18.85 3.62 -17.14
C ASP A 144 -17.77 3.07 -16.22
N LEU A 145 -16.59 3.72 -16.13
CA LEU A 145 -15.58 3.34 -15.13
C LEU A 145 -16.10 3.57 -13.71
N ASP A 146 -16.71 4.73 -13.46
CA ASP A 146 -17.32 5.04 -12.15
C ASP A 146 -18.45 4.06 -11.83
N TRP A 147 -19.26 3.73 -12.84
CA TRP A 147 -20.33 2.76 -12.73
C TRP A 147 -19.80 1.36 -12.39
N PHE A 148 -18.82 0.84 -13.13
CA PHE A 148 -18.23 -0.49 -12.89
C PHE A 148 -17.44 -0.58 -11.59
N ALA A 149 -16.75 0.50 -11.20
CA ALA A 149 -15.99 0.56 -9.95
C ALA A 149 -16.89 0.65 -8.71
N ASP A 150 -18.15 1.07 -8.88
CA ASP A 150 -19.14 1.23 -7.82
C ASP A 150 -18.58 1.93 -6.58
N THR A 151 -17.93 3.08 -6.81
CA THR A 151 -17.20 3.83 -5.76
C THR A 151 -18.08 4.26 -4.58
N ARG A 152 -19.41 4.27 -4.78
CA ARG A 152 -20.43 4.60 -3.77
C ARG A 152 -21.19 3.40 -3.21
N GLN A 153 -20.79 2.17 -3.56
CA GLN A 153 -21.43 0.92 -3.10
C GLN A 153 -22.94 0.86 -3.35
N TRP A 154 -23.39 1.37 -4.49
CA TRP A 154 -24.80 1.38 -4.88
C TRP A 154 -25.31 -0.03 -5.19
N ASN A 155 -24.48 -0.92 -5.73
CA ASN A 155 -24.89 -2.30 -6.03
C ASN A 155 -25.28 -3.09 -4.78
N ARG A 156 -24.73 -2.72 -3.62
CA ARG A 156 -25.05 -3.34 -2.33
C ARG A 156 -26.52 -3.14 -1.93
N HIS A 157 -27.08 -1.99 -2.28
CA HIS A 157 -28.42 -1.57 -1.89
C HIS A 157 -29.42 -1.70 -3.04
N ALA A 158 -28.93 -1.78 -4.27
CA ALA A 158 -29.77 -1.99 -5.44
C ALA A 158 -30.43 -3.37 -5.39
N PRO A 159 -31.73 -3.46 -5.75
CA PRO A 159 -32.39 -4.75 -5.90
C PRO A 159 -31.66 -5.59 -6.96
N SER A 160 -31.72 -6.92 -6.80
CA SER A 160 -31.17 -7.84 -7.79
C SER A 160 -31.79 -7.56 -9.17
N GLY A 161 -30.96 -7.33 -10.19
CA GLY A 161 -31.45 -6.98 -11.52
C GLY A 161 -30.42 -6.24 -12.37
N ALA A 162 -30.93 -5.48 -13.34
CA ALA A 162 -30.12 -4.87 -14.41
C ALA A 162 -29.04 -3.88 -13.92
N LEU A 163 -29.20 -3.32 -12.72
CA LEU A 163 -28.21 -2.41 -12.16
C LEU A 163 -27.02 -3.13 -11.54
N GLN A 164 -27.15 -4.42 -11.21
CA GLN A 164 -26.05 -5.19 -10.62
C GLN A 164 -25.04 -5.65 -11.66
N HIS A 165 -23.76 -5.37 -11.39
CA HIS A 165 -22.65 -5.83 -12.22
C HIS A 165 -22.33 -7.31 -12.07
N TYR A 166 -22.69 -7.89 -10.93
CA TYR A 166 -22.45 -9.28 -10.59
C TYR A 166 -23.77 -9.98 -10.30
N ARG A 167 -23.88 -11.22 -10.75
CA ARG A 167 -24.91 -12.14 -10.29
C ARG A 167 -24.31 -13.11 -9.28
N TYR A 168 -25.00 -13.30 -8.18
CA TYR A 168 -24.59 -14.17 -7.10
C TYR A 168 -25.23 -15.55 -7.24
N GLU A 169 -24.42 -16.61 -7.23
CA GLU A 169 -24.90 -17.99 -7.33
C GLU A 169 -24.23 -18.87 -6.28
N TRP A 170 -25.04 -19.51 -5.43
CA TRP A 170 -24.53 -20.52 -4.50
C TRP A 170 -24.34 -21.87 -5.20
N ARG A 171 -23.11 -22.37 -5.19
CA ARG A 171 -22.77 -23.71 -5.68
C ARG A 171 -22.58 -24.67 -4.52
N ALA A 172 -23.42 -25.69 -4.47
CA ALA A 172 -23.28 -26.79 -3.54
C ALA A 172 -21.97 -27.54 -3.78
N ARG A 173 -21.35 -28.02 -2.70
CA ARG A 173 -20.13 -28.84 -2.75
C ARG A 173 -20.30 -30.00 -1.77
N ALA A 174 -20.27 -31.23 -2.27
CA ALA A 174 -20.44 -32.42 -1.44
C ALA A 174 -19.40 -32.44 -0.30
N GLY A 175 -19.87 -32.59 0.93
CA GLY A 175 -19.04 -32.63 2.14
C GLY A 175 -18.28 -31.33 2.46
N ARG A 176 -18.65 -30.19 1.85
CA ARG A 176 -17.96 -28.90 2.06
C ARG A 176 -18.98 -27.76 2.10
N THR A 177 -18.58 -26.65 2.71
CA THR A 177 -19.39 -25.42 2.70
C THR A 177 -19.72 -25.01 1.26
N PRO A 178 -20.98 -24.66 0.95
CA PRO A 178 -21.36 -24.08 -0.34
C PRO A 178 -20.47 -22.88 -0.68
N ARG A 179 -20.15 -22.73 -1.97
CA ARG A 179 -19.34 -21.61 -2.47
C ARG A 179 -20.24 -20.59 -3.14
N LEU A 180 -20.15 -19.34 -2.71
CA LEU A 180 -20.72 -18.22 -3.45
C LEU A 180 -19.86 -17.94 -4.69
N LEU A 181 -20.49 -17.90 -5.86
CA LEU A 181 -19.89 -17.41 -7.09
C LEU A 181 -20.44 -16.02 -7.40
N GLU A 182 -19.52 -15.07 -7.59
CA GLU A 182 -19.81 -13.73 -8.11
C GLU A 182 -19.52 -13.73 -9.60
N ILE A 183 -20.57 -13.75 -10.41
CA ILE A 183 -20.47 -13.91 -11.86
C ILE A 183 -20.60 -12.53 -12.50
N PRO A 184 -19.54 -11.97 -13.09
CA PRO A 184 -19.62 -10.65 -13.72
C PRO A 184 -20.50 -10.72 -14.97
N GLY A 185 -21.30 -9.66 -15.17
CA GLY A 185 -22.04 -9.41 -16.39
C GLY A 185 -21.14 -9.27 -17.61
N ALA A 186 -21.70 -9.41 -18.81
CA ALA A 186 -20.93 -9.50 -20.05
C ALA A 186 -20.00 -8.29 -20.28
N ARG A 187 -20.49 -7.07 -20.06
CA ARG A 187 -19.71 -5.83 -20.24
C ARG A 187 -18.51 -5.76 -19.28
N LEU A 188 -18.74 -5.98 -17.99
CA LEU A 188 -17.68 -5.98 -16.98
C LEU A 188 -16.67 -7.09 -17.24
N ARG A 189 -17.13 -8.29 -17.63
CA ARG A 189 -16.24 -9.40 -17.99
C ARG A 189 -15.36 -9.05 -19.19
N SER A 190 -15.89 -8.36 -20.19
CA SER A 190 -15.12 -7.90 -21.35
C SER A 190 -14.01 -6.94 -20.90
N ALA A 191 -14.36 -5.91 -20.12
CA ALA A 191 -13.39 -4.95 -19.59
C ALA A 191 -12.30 -5.63 -18.74
N GLN A 192 -12.68 -6.55 -17.86
CA GLN A 192 -11.74 -7.33 -17.05
C GLN A 192 -10.81 -8.19 -17.90
N ARG A 193 -11.28 -8.77 -19.01
CA ARG A 193 -10.45 -9.56 -19.94
C ARG A 193 -9.47 -8.68 -20.72
N THR A 194 -9.90 -7.51 -21.17
CA THR A 194 -9.01 -6.53 -21.81
C THR A 194 -7.90 -6.11 -20.85
N LEU A 195 -8.25 -5.76 -19.61
CA LEU A 195 -7.29 -5.43 -18.56
C LEU A 195 -6.35 -6.59 -18.22
N LEU A 196 -6.88 -7.81 -18.12
CA LEU A 196 -6.08 -9.00 -17.87
C LEU A 196 -5.05 -9.22 -18.97
N THR A 197 -5.44 -9.08 -20.23
CA THR A 197 -4.59 -9.42 -21.38
C THR A 197 -3.56 -8.33 -21.67
N GLY A 198 -3.97 -7.06 -21.61
CA GLY A 198 -3.12 -5.94 -22.01
C GLY A 198 -2.42 -5.21 -20.86
N VAL A 199 -2.68 -5.58 -19.60
CA VAL A 199 -2.04 -4.93 -18.44
C VAL A 199 -1.57 -5.97 -17.42
N ILE A 200 -2.50 -6.65 -16.74
CA ILE A 200 -2.18 -7.46 -15.55
C ILE A 200 -1.35 -8.69 -15.92
N GLY A 201 -1.70 -9.38 -17.00
CA GLY A 201 -1.01 -10.57 -17.47
C GLY A 201 0.39 -10.32 -18.02
N LEU A 202 0.75 -9.05 -18.26
CA LEU A 202 2.07 -8.64 -18.73
C LEU A 202 3.02 -8.33 -17.57
N VAL A 203 2.51 -8.22 -16.34
CA VAL A 203 3.35 -8.00 -15.15
C VAL A 203 4.16 -9.27 -14.86
N PRO A 204 5.50 -9.18 -14.76
CA PRO A 204 6.33 -10.34 -14.42
C PRO A 204 5.90 -10.97 -13.09
N THR A 205 5.71 -12.28 -13.10
CA THR A 205 5.36 -13.04 -11.90
C THR A 205 6.62 -13.59 -11.23
N HIS A 206 6.62 -13.61 -9.91
CA HIS A 206 7.71 -14.22 -9.14
C HIS A 206 7.81 -15.73 -9.43
N ASP A 207 9.00 -16.32 -9.37
CA ASP A 207 9.21 -17.74 -9.72
C ASP A 207 8.41 -18.70 -8.82
N ALA A 208 8.28 -18.37 -7.53
CA ALA A 208 7.44 -19.12 -6.58
C ALA A 208 5.91 -18.95 -6.80
N ALA A 209 5.46 -18.18 -7.79
CA ALA A 209 4.03 -18.02 -8.09
C ALA A 209 3.56 -19.10 -9.09
N HIS A 210 2.64 -19.96 -8.65
CA HIS A 210 2.09 -21.06 -9.47
C HIS A 210 0.60 -20.90 -9.79
N GLY A 211 -0.17 -20.25 -8.90
CA GLY A 211 -1.61 -20.08 -9.09
C GLY A 211 -1.92 -19.07 -10.19
N PHE A 212 -2.77 -19.47 -11.15
CA PHE A 212 -3.25 -18.63 -12.26
C PHE A 212 -2.14 -18.08 -13.17
N VAL A 213 -0.97 -18.73 -13.20
CA VAL A 213 0.13 -18.38 -14.11
C VAL A 213 0.13 -19.34 -15.30
N PRO A 214 0.06 -18.86 -16.55
CA PRO A 214 0.13 -19.71 -17.74
C PRO A 214 1.36 -20.63 -17.71
N GLY A 215 1.16 -21.92 -17.97
CA GLY A 215 2.23 -22.92 -17.98
C GLY A 215 2.76 -23.34 -16.60
N ARG A 216 2.19 -22.85 -15.50
CA ARG A 216 2.52 -23.30 -14.14
C ARG A 216 1.31 -23.98 -13.49
N SER A 217 1.59 -24.94 -12.62
CA SER A 217 0.60 -25.72 -11.88
C SER A 217 1.04 -25.82 -10.41
N ALA A 218 0.08 -26.11 -9.53
CA ALA A 218 0.33 -26.42 -8.11
C ALA A 218 0.89 -27.84 -7.90
N VAL A 219 0.91 -28.63 -8.98
CA VAL A 219 1.42 -30.01 -9.07
C VAL A 219 2.53 -30.03 -10.10
#